data_AF-A0A931LK58-F1
#
_entry.id   AF-A0A931LK58-F1
#
_cell.length_a   1.000
_cell.length_b   1.000
_cell.length_c   1.000
_cell.angle_alpha   90.00
_cell.angle_beta   90.00
_cell.angle_gamma   90.00
#
_symmetry.space_group_name_H-M   'P 1'
#
loop_
_entity.id
_entity.type
_entity.pdbx_description
1 polymer ?
#
loop_
_entity_poly.entity_id
_entity_poly.type
_entity_poly.pdbx_seq_one_letter_code
_entity_poly.pdbx_strand_id
1 'polypeptide(L)'
;MTRMVALVMAGLLAAACAGTRPADGGASRPVTTPAAASTTLPTLSDRDVVHLLARATFGPRPGDVERVRRMGAAAWLDGQLAPNSLDDAATAAALASLPTLAMPTSELLRRFPRPDAVMREKRGAARLAAANGARYPRGPFGESMRQIAQLVRADVGLEVAFADMGGFDTHAAQGAERGPLAARLTEFGTALAAFARDLGDRLADVVVLTMSEFGRTVAENGSRGTDHGHATAMLVLGGGVRGGRVYGRWPGLAREQLFEGRDLAVTTDFRALFSEVATGHVGVPATAPVFPGWRATTPLGLFSQV
;
A
#
# COMPACT_ATOMS: atom_id res chain seq x y z
N MET A 1 26.94 14.89 -1.52
CA MET A 1 25.51 15.14 -1.84
C MET A 1 24.74 13.91 -1.43
N THR A 2 23.85 14.01 -0.45
CA THR A 2 23.06 12.88 0.06
C THR A 2 21.84 12.69 -0.83
N ARG A 3 21.65 11.47 -1.36
CA ARG A 3 20.50 11.11 -2.20
C ARG A 3 19.31 10.71 -1.32
N MET A 4 18.11 11.18 -1.65
CA MET A 4 16.92 11.10 -0.79
C MET A 4 15.74 10.37 -1.46
N VAL A 5 14.96 9.61 -0.70
CA VAL A 5 13.72 8.97 -1.19
C VAL A 5 12.50 9.53 -0.47
N ALA A 6 11.48 9.91 -1.22
CA ALA A 6 10.14 10.13 -0.69
C ALA A 6 9.25 8.96 -1.13
N LEU A 7 8.85 8.11 -0.19
CA LEU A 7 7.87 7.07 -0.47
C LEU A 7 6.46 7.65 -0.29
N VAL A 8 5.63 7.52 -1.31
CA VAL A 8 4.23 7.88 -1.25
C VAL A 8 3.40 6.60 -1.22
N MET A 9 2.72 6.37 -0.11
CA MET A 9 1.85 5.22 0.08
C MET A 9 0.40 5.65 -0.17
N ALA A 10 -0.22 5.19 -1.26
CA ALA A 10 -1.65 5.30 -1.43
C ALA A 10 -2.30 4.05 -0.80
N GLY A 11 -2.59 4.09 0.50
CA GLY A 11 -3.09 2.93 1.24
C GLY A 11 -3.57 3.30 2.64
N LEU A 12 -4.54 2.56 3.18
CA LEU A 12 -5.24 2.89 4.42
C LEU A 12 -4.77 1.95 5.55
N LEU A 13 -4.43 2.54 6.69
CA LEU A 13 -4.40 1.83 7.96
C LEU A 13 -5.84 1.38 8.30
N ALA A 14 -6.13 0.08 8.21
CA ALA A 14 -7.37 -0.47 8.74
C ALA A 14 -7.34 -0.39 10.27
N ALA A 15 -7.78 0.75 10.83
CA ALA A 15 -8.02 0.87 12.26
C ALA A 15 -9.25 0.04 12.63
N ALA A 16 -9.03 -1.16 13.17
CA ALA A 16 -10.06 -1.85 13.93
C ALA A 16 -10.33 -1.01 15.19
N CYS A 17 -11.36 -0.16 15.15
CA CYS A 17 -11.83 0.60 16.30
C CYS A 17 -12.44 -0.36 17.34
N ALA A 18 -11.61 -0.91 18.23
CA ALA A 18 -12.08 -1.51 19.47
C ALA A 18 -12.40 -0.38 20.47
N GLY A 19 -13.55 0.28 20.29
CA GLY A 19 -14.04 1.28 21.21
C GLY A 19 -14.69 0.61 22.42
N THR A 20 -13.97 0.50 23.54
CA THR A 20 -14.56 0.12 24.83
C THR A 20 -15.38 1.29 25.37
N ARG A 21 -16.72 1.22 25.25
CA ARG A 21 -17.64 2.05 26.05
C ARG A 21 -17.83 1.43 27.44
N PRO A 22 -18.00 2.23 28.51
CA PRO A 22 -18.35 1.69 29.82
C PRO A 22 -19.78 1.14 29.79
N ALA A 23 -20.00 0.03 30.50
CA ALA A 23 -21.27 -0.67 30.55
C ALA A 23 -22.29 0.09 31.42
N ASP A 24 -23.41 0.51 30.82
CA ASP A 24 -24.62 0.89 31.56
C ASP A 24 -25.38 -0.37 31.96
N GLY A 25 -25.71 -0.47 33.26
CA GLY A 25 -26.27 -1.63 33.95
C GLY A 25 -27.74 -1.95 33.64
N GLY A 26 -28.06 -2.27 32.38
CA GLY A 26 -29.34 -2.86 32.00
C GLY A 26 -29.30 -4.39 32.07
N ALA A 27 -30.20 -5.00 32.85
CA ALA A 27 -30.29 -6.46 32.99
C ALA A 27 -30.43 -7.16 31.62
N SER A 28 -29.44 -7.99 31.28
CA SER A 28 -29.41 -8.73 30.01
C SER A 28 -30.44 -9.86 30.02
N ARG A 29 -31.38 -9.83 29.06
CA ARG A 29 -32.16 -11.04 28.71
C ARG A 29 -31.19 -12.12 28.22
N PRO A 30 -31.41 -13.40 28.57
CA PRO A 30 -30.56 -14.48 28.07
C PRO A 30 -30.66 -14.53 26.55
N VAL A 31 -29.54 -14.30 25.88
CA VAL A 31 -29.40 -14.59 24.45
C VAL A 31 -29.30 -16.11 24.34
N THR A 32 -30.40 -16.74 23.93
CA THR A 32 -30.36 -18.13 23.48
C THR A 32 -29.59 -18.18 22.17
N THR A 33 -28.37 -18.70 22.20
CA THR A 33 -27.63 -19.08 21.00
C THR A 33 -28.50 -20.04 20.19
N PRO A 34 -28.87 -19.72 18.93
CA PRO A 34 -29.54 -20.69 18.08
C PRO A 34 -28.60 -21.90 17.94
N ALA A 35 -29.12 -23.11 18.09
CA ALA A 35 -28.36 -24.31 17.76
C ALA A 35 -27.83 -24.16 16.32
N ALA A 36 -26.53 -24.34 16.13
CA ALA A 36 -25.91 -24.29 14.81
C ALA A 36 -26.58 -25.35 13.93
N ALA A 37 -27.49 -24.91 13.05
CA ALA A 37 -28.00 -25.76 12.00
C ALA A 37 -26.80 -26.11 11.12
N SER A 38 -26.34 -27.36 11.20
CA SER A 38 -25.35 -27.93 10.29
C SER A 38 -25.97 -27.99 8.89
N THR A 39 -26.01 -26.84 8.24
CA THR A 39 -26.49 -26.69 6.89
C THR A 39 -25.29 -27.01 6.02
N THR A 40 -25.23 -28.24 5.51
CA THR A 40 -24.26 -28.57 4.46
C THR A 40 -24.48 -27.59 3.31
N LEU A 41 -23.54 -26.68 3.11
CA LEU A 41 -23.58 -25.77 1.96
C LEU A 41 -23.59 -26.62 0.69
N PRO A 42 -24.37 -26.23 -0.33
CA PRO A 42 -24.35 -26.91 -1.61
C PRO A 42 -22.94 -26.88 -2.19
N THR A 43 -22.61 -27.87 -3.03
CA THR A 43 -21.38 -27.84 -3.81
C THR A 43 -21.38 -26.56 -4.67
N LEU A 44 -20.46 -25.65 -4.36
CA LEU A 44 -20.33 -24.38 -5.05
C LEU A 44 -19.68 -24.58 -6.41
N SER A 45 -20.18 -23.88 -7.44
CA SER A 45 -19.44 -23.76 -8.70
C SER A 45 -18.18 -22.91 -8.51
N ASP A 46 -17.23 -22.97 -9.45
CA ASP A 46 -16.03 -22.11 -9.38
C ASP A 46 -16.41 -20.61 -9.33
N ARG A 47 -17.50 -20.23 -10.01
CA ARG A 47 -18.05 -18.86 -9.94
C ARG A 47 -18.53 -18.52 -8.53
N ASP A 48 -19.19 -19.45 -7.85
CA ASP A 48 -19.69 -19.23 -6.49
C ASP A 48 -18.55 -19.22 -5.47
N VAL A 49 -17.50 -20.01 -5.69
CA VAL A 49 -16.27 -19.98 -4.87
C VAL A 49 -15.53 -18.66 -5.04
N VAL A 50 -15.36 -18.18 -6.28
CA VAL A 50 -14.78 -16.85 -6.53
C VAL A 50 -15.64 -15.75 -5.89
N HIS A 51 -16.97 -15.88 -5.95
CA HIS A 51 -17.87 -14.94 -5.28
C HIS A 51 -17.69 -14.97 -3.77
N LEU A 52 -17.64 -16.16 -3.16
CA LEU A 52 -17.38 -16.34 -1.73
C LEU A 52 -16.05 -15.69 -1.32
N LEU A 53 -14.97 -15.99 -2.04
CA LEU A 53 -13.64 -15.41 -1.77
C LEU A 53 -13.66 -13.89 -1.91
N ALA A 54 -14.32 -13.35 -2.94
CA ALA A 54 -14.47 -11.90 -3.08
C ALA A 54 -15.30 -11.23 -1.95
N ARG A 55 -16.14 -11.99 -1.24
CA ARG A 55 -17.00 -11.47 -0.15
C ARG A 55 -16.39 -11.68 1.23
N ALA A 56 -15.66 -12.76 1.42
CA ALA A 56 -15.04 -13.12 2.70
C ALA A 56 -13.58 -12.66 2.81
N THR A 57 -12.89 -12.42 1.69
CA THR A 57 -11.49 -11.96 1.64
C THR A 57 -11.31 -10.86 0.60
N PHE A 58 -10.07 -10.44 0.36
CA PHE A 58 -9.70 -9.46 -0.66
C PHE A 58 -9.72 -10.02 -2.10
N GLY A 59 -10.59 -11.01 -2.37
CA GLY A 59 -10.59 -11.80 -3.62
C GLY A 59 -9.82 -13.13 -3.51
N PRO A 60 -9.95 -14.00 -4.53
CA PRO A 60 -9.25 -15.27 -4.61
C PRO A 60 -7.76 -15.07 -4.91
N ARG A 61 -6.85 -15.55 -4.07
CA ARG A 61 -5.41 -15.63 -4.42
C ARG A 61 -5.13 -16.89 -5.24
N PRO A 62 -3.99 -16.97 -5.95
CA PRO A 62 -3.60 -18.20 -6.66
C PRO A 62 -3.73 -19.44 -5.76
N GLY A 63 -4.55 -20.41 -6.17
CA GLY A 63 -4.79 -21.65 -5.43
C GLY A 63 -5.91 -21.60 -4.39
N ASP A 64 -6.51 -20.43 -4.11
CA ASP A 64 -7.59 -20.32 -3.12
C ASP A 64 -8.88 -21.01 -3.61
N VAL A 65 -9.18 -20.97 -4.91
CA VAL A 65 -10.35 -21.65 -5.48
C VAL A 65 -10.21 -23.17 -5.30
N GLU A 66 -9.05 -23.73 -5.65
CA GLU A 66 -8.75 -25.14 -5.45
C GLU A 66 -8.75 -25.54 -3.97
N ARG A 67 -8.28 -24.64 -3.10
CA ARG A 67 -8.30 -24.85 -1.65
C ARG A 67 -9.72 -24.91 -1.11
N VAL A 68 -10.58 -23.95 -1.45
CA VAL A 68 -12.00 -23.93 -1.05
C VAL A 68 -12.71 -25.17 -1.59
N ARG A 69 -12.45 -25.55 -2.84
CA ARG A 69 -13.03 -26.76 -3.46
C ARG A 69 -12.64 -28.03 -2.71
N ARG A 70 -11.39 -28.13 -2.25
CA ARG A 70 -10.87 -29.29 -1.52
C ARG A 70 -11.39 -29.35 -0.08
N MET A 71 -11.48 -28.21 0.59
CA MET A 71 -11.94 -28.13 1.99
C MET A 71 -13.46 -28.17 2.13
N GLY A 72 -14.18 -27.70 1.11
CA GLY A 72 -15.58 -27.32 1.20
C GLY A 72 -15.74 -25.91 1.76
N ALA A 73 -16.72 -25.15 1.24
CA ALA A 73 -16.93 -23.75 1.58
C ALA A 73 -17.22 -23.52 3.08
N ALA A 74 -17.98 -24.42 3.71
CA ALA A 74 -18.34 -24.31 5.12
C ALA A 74 -17.10 -24.46 6.02
N ALA A 75 -16.33 -25.53 5.84
CA ALA A 75 -15.12 -25.77 6.60
C ALA A 75 -14.06 -24.68 6.36
N TRP A 76 -13.98 -24.14 5.13
CA TRP A 76 -13.11 -23.01 4.84
C TRP A 76 -13.53 -21.74 5.59
N LEU A 77 -14.85 -21.41 5.60
CA LEU A 77 -15.41 -20.26 6.32
C LEU A 77 -15.22 -20.39 7.83
N ASP A 78 -15.50 -21.55 8.41
CA ASP A 78 -15.31 -21.82 9.83
C ASP A 78 -13.86 -21.58 10.25
N GLY A 79 -12.90 -21.98 9.41
CA GLY A 79 -11.48 -21.68 9.62
C GLY A 79 -11.15 -20.19 9.61
N GLN A 80 -11.84 -19.37 8.80
CA GLN A 80 -11.63 -17.91 8.81
C GLN A 80 -12.17 -17.25 10.10
N LEU A 81 -13.20 -17.84 10.71
CA LEU A 81 -13.82 -17.33 11.93
C LEU A 81 -13.10 -17.78 13.22
N ALA A 82 -12.10 -18.64 13.10
CA ALA A 82 -11.27 -19.11 14.21
C ALA A 82 -9.80 -18.69 14.00
N PRO A 83 -9.45 -17.38 14.03
CA PRO A 83 -8.12 -16.88 13.67
C PRO A 83 -6.99 -17.50 14.51
N ASN A 84 -7.24 -17.80 15.78
CA ASN A 84 -6.25 -18.44 16.67
C ASN A 84 -5.91 -19.89 16.28
N SER A 85 -6.67 -20.49 15.37
CA SER A 85 -6.40 -21.84 14.85
C SER A 85 -5.57 -21.83 13.56
N LEU A 86 -5.31 -20.66 12.99
CA LEU A 86 -4.46 -20.51 11.80
C LEU A 86 -2.99 -20.68 12.18
N ASP A 87 -2.25 -21.46 11.39
CA ASP A 87 -0.81 -21.62 11.55
C ASP A 87 -0.08 -20.38 11.02
N ASP A 88 0.29 -19.49 11.95
CA ASP A 88 1.05 -18.27 11.68
C ASP A 88 2.57 -18.46 11.83
N ALA A 89 3.09 -19.69 11.92
CA ALA A 89 4.51 -19.93 12.19
C ALA A 89 5.43 -19.25 11.17
N ALA A 90 5.04 -19.23 9.88
CA ALA A 90 5.79 -18.54 8.83
C ALA A 90 5.80 -17.01 9.04
N THR A 91 4.66 -16.43 9.39
CA THR A 91 4.53 -15.00 9.71
C THR A 91 5.36 -14.65 10.94
N ALA A 92 5.24 -15.44 12.01
CA ALA A 92 6.00 -15.25 13.25
C ALA A 92 7.52 -15.33 13.00
N ALA A 93 7.97 -16.29 12.19
CA ALA A 93 9.37 -16.41 11.80
C ALA A 93 9.87 -15.19 11.01
N ALA A 94 9.04 -14.64 10.11
CA ALA A 94 9.38 -13.42 9.38
C ALA A 94 9.45 -12.20 10.32
N LEU A 95 8.48 -12.03 11.21
CA LEU A 95 8.43 -10.92 12.17
C LEU A 95 9.55 -10.97 13.21
N ALA A 96 10.06 -12.16 13.55
CA ALA A 96 11.19 -12.31 14.47
C ALA A 96 12.47 -11.58 13.99
N SER A 97 12.59 -11.33 12.69
CA SER A 97 13.70 -10.54 12.13
C SER A 97 13.55 -9.02 12.30
N LEU A 98 12.40 -8.55 12.79
CA LEU A 98 12.05 -7.13 12.95
C LEU A 98 11.89 -6.80 14.45
N PRO A 99 12.99 -6.73 15.22
CA PRO A 99 12.95 -6.59 16.68
C PRO A 99 12.25 -5.31 17.15
N THR A 100 12.18 -4.29 16.30
CA THR A 100 11.46 -3.03 16.58
C THR A 100 9.96 -3.22 16.75
N LEU A 101 9.35 -4.23 16.13
CA LEU A 101 7.91 -4.49 16.24
C LEU A 101 7.50 -5.00 17.63
N ALA A 102 8.38 -5.74 18.29
CA ALA A 102 8.17 -6.27 19.64
C ALA A 102 8.78 -5.38 20.74
N MET A 103 9.47 -4.31 20.35
CA MET A 103 10.18 -3.45 21.28
C MET A 103 9.19 -2.56 22.07
N PRO A 104 9.31 -2.47 23.40
CA PRO A 104 8.47 -1.58 24.18
C PRO A 104 8.70 -0.12 23.74
N THR A 105 7.64 0.68 23.71
CA THR A 105 7.68 2.08 23.25
C THR A 105 8.79 2.90 23.94
N SER A 106 9.06 2.62 25.22
CA SER A 106 10.13 3.28 25.97
C SER A 106 11.52 2.97 25.41
N GLU A 107 11.78 1.75 24.96
CA GLU A 107 13.04 1.38 24.32
C GLU A 107 13.12 1.91 22.89
N LEU A 108 12.02 1.88 22.13
CA LEU A 108 11.95 2.50 20.81
C LEU A 108 12.34 3.99 20.88
N LEU A 109 11.77 4.74 21.82
CA LEU A 109 12.08 6.16 22.01
C LEU A 109 13.53 6.41 22.46
N ARG A 110 14.14 5.45 23.16
CA ARG A 110 15.53 5.55 23.64
C ARG A 110 16.54 5.24 22.53
N ARG A 111 16.23 4.24 21.70
CA ARG A 111 17.12 3.65 20.69
C ARG A 111 16.96 4.30 19.32
N PHE A 112 15.76 4.81 19.05
CA PHE A 112 15.40 5.62 17.89
C PHE A 112 14.76 6.91 18.40
N PRO A 113 15.53 7.78 19.07
CA PRO A 113 15.01 9.07 19.51
C PRO A 113 14.37 9.77 18.32
N ARG A 114 13.14 10.26 18.50
CA ARG A 114 12.49 11.11 17.49
C ARG A 114 13.49 12.19 17.13
N PRO A 115 13.72 12.46 15.83
CA PRO A 115 14.84 13.27 15.41
C PRO A 115 14.87 14.56 16.24
N ASP A 116 16.01 14.70 16.92
CA ASP A 116 16.23 15.52 18.10
C ASP A 116 15.88 16.99 17.83
N ALA A 117 15.88 17.83 18.87
CA ALA A 117 15.50 19.24 18.84
C ALA A 117 15.89 20.01 17.55
N VAL A 118 17.00 19.65 16.89
CA VAL A 118 17.42 20.08 15.55
C VAL A 118 16.36 19.90 14.45
N MET A 119 15.66 18.77 14.33
CA MET A 119 14.59 18.61 13.32
C MET A 119 13.33 19.39 13.66
N ARG A 120 13.06 19.63 14.95
CA ARG A 120 11.93 20.44 15.40
C ARG A 120 12.21 21.94 15.22
N GLU A 121 13.45 22.36 15.50
CA GLU A 121 14.00 23.68 15.21
C GLU A 121 14.07 23.91 13.70
N LYS A 122 14.62 22.98 12.93
CA LYS A 122 14.63 23.01 11.46
C LYS A 122 13.21 22.95 10.88
N ARG A 123 12.23 22.25 11.48
CA ARG A 123 10.80 22.34 11.08
C ARG A 123 10.19 23.70 11.42
N GLY A 124 10.51 24.26 12.59
CA GLY A 124 10.09 25.59 12.99
C GLY A 124 10.68 26.69 12.10
N ALA A 125 11.94 26.54 11.71
CA ALA A 125 12.68 27.39 10.78
C ALA A 125 12.27 27.14 9.31
N ALA A 126 11.92 25.91 8.94
CA ALA A 126 11.47 25.50 7.62
C ALA A 126 9.98 25.76 7.39
N ARG A 127 9.43 26.85 7.96
CA ARG A 127 8.22 27.50 7.43
C ARG A 127 8.52 28.21 6.10
N LEU A 128 9.32 27.59 5.24
CA LEU A 128 9.60 28.06 3.91
C LEU A 128 8.30 28.04 3.12
N ALA A 129 7.91 29.17 2.54
CA ALA A 129 6.82 29.17 1.57
C ALA A 129 7.14 28.17 0.43
N ALA A 130 6.11 27.71 -0.27
CA ALA A 130 6.34 26.99 -1.51
C ALA A 130 7.16 27.88 -2.46
N ALA A 131 8.18 27.30 -3.10
CA ALA A 131 9.09 27.96 -4.03
C ALA A 131 8.67 27.66 -5.48
N ASN A 132 9.34 28.29 -6.44
CA ASN A 132 9.20 28.01 -7.87
C ASN A 132 7.73 28.09 -8.38
N GLY A 133 6.89 28.88 -7.71
CA GLY A 133 5.46 29.02 -8.03
C GLY A 133 4.62 27.77 -7.73
N ALA A 134 5.11 26.83 -6.92
CA ALA A 134 4.36 25.65 -6.54
C ALA A 134 3.10 26.00 -5.74
N ARG A 135 2.00 25.33 -6.10
CA ARG A 135 0.69 25.44 -5.44
C ARG A 135 0.21 24.04 -5.12
N TYR A 136 0.25 23.69 -3.85
CA TYR A 136 -0.25 22.39 -3.38
C TYR A 136 -1.78 22.40 -3.30
N PRO A 137 -2.44 21.28 -3.61
CA PRO A 137 -3.87 21.16 -3.37
C PRO A 137 -4.16 21.24 -1.87
N ARG A 138 -5.36 21.71 -1.53
CA ARG A 138 -5.82 21.71 -0.13
C ARG A 138 -6.09 20.27 0.29
N GLY A 139 -5.62 19.90 1.47
CA GLY A 139 -5.89 18.58 2.06
C GLY A 139 -4.66 17.99 2.74
N PRO A 140 -4.83 16.89 3.49
CA PRO A 140 -3.73 16.26 4.24
C PRO A 140 -2.58 15.80 3.35
N PHE A 141 -2.87 15.26 2.15
CA PHE A 141 -1.84 14.77 1.25
C PHE A 141 -1.02 15.92 0.65
N GLY A 142 -1.68 16.96 0.13
CA GLY A 142 -1.01 18.15 -0.38
C GLY A 142 -0.14 18.84 0.68
N GLU A 143 -0.63 18.91 1.92
CA GLU A 143 0.13 19.45 3.06
C GLU A 143 1.34 18.58 3.43
N SER A 144 1.19 17.26 3.40
CA SER A 144 2.31 16.33 3.66
C SER A 144 3.41 16.47 2.62
N MET A 145 3.05 16.51 1.32
CA MET A 145 4.01 16.74 0.24
C MET A 145 4.71 18.10 0.39
N ARG A 146 3.96 19.16 0.75
CA ARG A 146 4.52 20.49 1.04
C ARG A 146 5.55 20.45 2.17
N GLN A 147 5.24 19.78 3.27
CA GLN A 147 6.16 19.65 4.41
C GLN A 147 7.41 18.84 4.06
N ILE A 148 7.26 17.75 3.30
CA ILE A 148 8.41 16.98 2.81
C ILE A 148 9.32 17.86 1.94
N ALA A 149 8.75 18.65 1.02
CA ALA A 149 9.53 19.55 0.17
C ALA A 149 10.27 20.62 0.99
N GLN A 150 9.63 21.18 2.02
CA GLN A 150 10.28 22.11 2.95
C GLN A 150 11.49 21.46 3.64
N LEU A 151 11.36 20.22 4.11
CA LEU A 151 12.45 19.48 4.76
C LEU A 151 13.59 19.16 3.79
N VAL A 152 13.28 18.76 2.56
CA VAL A 152 14.27 18.54 1.49
C VAL A 152 15.06 19.82 1.25
N ARG A 153 14.37 20.95 1.04
CA ARG A 153 15.03 22.22 0.74
C ARG A 153 15.77 22.83 1.91
N ALA A 154 15.32 22.58 3.13
CA ALA A 154 16.02 23.00 4.34
C ALA A 154 17.26 22.13 4.63
N ASP A 155 17.55 21.13 3.78
CA ASP A 155 18.75 20.30 3.82
C ASP A 155 19.00 19.69 5.21
N VAL A 156 17.92 19.16 5.78
CA VAL A 156 17.91 18.77 7.19
C VAL A 156 18.59 17.42 7.46
N GLY A 157 19.08 16.74 6.42
CA GLY A 157 19.56 15.36 6.46
C GLY A 157 18.42 14.33 6.37
N LEU A 158 17.34 14.66 5.66
CA LEU A 158 16.25 13.72 5.41
C LEU A 158 16.72 12.65 4.41
N GLU A 159 16.53 11.36 4.72
CA GLU A 159 16.90 10.26 3.82
C GLU A 159 15.67 9.55 3.24
N VAL A 160 14.66 9.32 4.09
CA VAL A 160 13.39 8.69 3.73
C VAL A 160 12.22 9.46 4.35
N ALA A 161 11.19 9.74 3.55
CA ALA A 161 9.92 10.28 4.03
C ALA A 161 8.74 9.43 3.55
N PHE A 162 7.64 9.47 4.29
CA PHE A 162 6.38 8.81 3.94
C PHE A 162 5.26 9.84 3.85
N ALA A 163 4.42 9.74 2.83
CA ALA A 163 3.17 10.46 2.74
C ALA A 163 2.05 9.49 2.35
N ASP A 164 0.95 9.52 3.10
CA ASP A 164 -0.21 8.69 2.84
C ASP A 164 -1.35 9.45 2.13
N MET A 165 -2.09 8.75 1.29
CA MET A 165 -3.31 9.27 0.68
C MET A 165 -4.41 8.21 0.65
N GLY A 166 -5.47 8.44 1.44
CA GLY A 166 -6.66 7.60 1.46
C GLY A 166 -7.71 7.96 0.41
N GLY A 167 -8.85 7.28 0.47
CA GLY A 167 -10.01 7.54 -0.40
C GLY A 167 -10.00 6.81 -1.74
N PHE A 168 -9.08 5.85 -1.92
CA PHE A 168 -9.06 4.96 -3.08
C PHE A 168 -9.88 3.69 -2.88
N ASP A 169 -10.28 3.38 -1.63
CA ASP A 169 -11.07 2.18 -1.35
C ASP A 169 -12.58 2.35 -1.61
N THR A 170 -12.95 2.31 -2.88
CA THR A 170 -14.33 2.54 -3.34
C THR A 170 -14.83 1.34 -4.12
N HIS A 171 -16.06 0.89 -3.85
CA HIS A 171 -16.67 -0.29 -4.49
C HIS A 171 -17.91 0.04 -5.33
N ALA A 172 -18.31 1.31 -5.36
CA ALA A 172 -19.44 1.84 -6.10
C ALA A 172 -19.21 3.33 -6.32
N ALA A 173 -19.97 3.94 -7.24
CA ALA A 173 -19.97 5.39 -7.49
C ALA A 173 -18.57 5.99 -7.75
N GLN A 174 -17.65 5.21 -8.35
CA GLN A 174 -16.28 5.64 -8.67
C GLN A 174 -16.28 6.77 -9.71
N GLY A 175 -17.29 6.76 -10.58
CA GLY A 175 -17.37 7.63 -11.74
C GLY A 175 -16.47 7.14 -12.88
N ALA A 176 -16.32 7.98 -13.90
CA ALA A 176 -15.39 7.77 -15.01
C ALA A 176 -14.38 8.92 -15.02
N GLU A 177 -14.37 9.75 -16.06
CA GLU A 177 -13.54 10.96 -16.12
C GLU A 177 -13.91 12.03 -15.08
N ARG A 178 -15.10 11.90 -14.49
CA ARG A 178 -15.60 12.74 -13.39
C ARG A 178 -16.13 11.84 -12.28
N GLY A 179 -15.99 12.30 -11.04
CA GLY A 179 -16.45 11.57 -9.86
C GLY A 179 -15.39 11.50 -8.76
N PRO A 180 -15.68 10.78 -7.67
CA PRO A 180 -14.78 10.66 -6.52
C PRO A 180 -13.39 10.14 -6.89
N LEU A 181 -13.30 9.08 -7.72
CA LEU A 181 -12.01 8.51 -8.10
C LEU A 181 -11.19 9.51 -8.94
N ALA A 182 -11.82 10.14 -9.94
CA ALA A 182 -11.17 11.17 -10.76
C ALA A 182 -10.69 12.36 -9.91
N ALA A 183 -11.48 12.78 -8.92
CA ALA A 183 -11.09 13.84 -7.99
C ALA A 183 -9.88 13.44 -7.12
N ARG A 184 -9.82 12.19 -6.63
CA ARG A 184 -8.64 11.66 -5.91
C ARG A 184 -7.41 11.60 -6.80
N LEU A 185 -7.53 11.08 -8.02
CA LEU A 185 -6.42 11.03 -8.98
C LEU A 185 -5.94 12.43 -9.36
N THR A 186 -6.84 13.40 -9.47
CA THR A 186 -6.51 14.81 -9.72
C THR A 186 -5.73 15.42 -8.56
N GLU A 187 -6.20 15.25 -7.32
CA GLU A 187 -5.50 15.73 -6.12
C GLU A 187 -4.10 15.09 -6.02
N PHE A 188 -4.01 13.79 -6.23
CA PHE A 188 -2.75 13.04 -6.24
C PHE A 188 -1.76 13.59 -7.27
N GLY A 189 -2.16 13.64 -8.54
CA GLY A 189 -1.31 14.15 -9.62
C GLY A 189 -0.93 15.61 -9.43
N THR A 190 -1.85 16.45 -8.95
CA THR A 190 -1.59 17.87 -8.68
C THR A 190 -0.57 18.04 -7.54
N ALA A 191 -0.66 17.25 -6.48
CA ALA A 191 0.29 17.29 -5.37
C ALA A 191 1.69 16.84 -5.80
N LEU A 192 1.81 15.77 -6.60
CA LEU A 192 3.10 15.33 -7.15
C LEU A 192 3.71 16.38 -8.08
N ALA A 193 2.90 17.00 -8.95
CA ALA A 193 3.35 18.07 -9.84
C ALA A 193 3.76 19.33 -9.06
N ALA A 194 3.03 19.68 -8.00
CA ALA A 194 3.39 20.76 -7.10
C ALA A 194 4.72 20.47 -6.41
N PHE A 195 4.90 19.25 -5.88
CA PHE A 195 6.13 18.81 -5.23
C PHE A 195 7.36 18.90 -6.14
N ALA A 196 7.27 18.34 -7.35
CA ALA A 196 8.34 18.41 -8.33
C ALA A 196 8.71 19.86 -8.67
N ARG A 197 7.71 20.72 -8.86
CA ARG A 197 7.92 22.16 -9.09
C ARG A 197 8.59 22.82 -7.87
N ASP A 198 8.11 22.53 -6.68
CA ASP A 198 8.56 23.13 -5.42
C ASP A 198 10.03 22.85 -5.10
N LEU A 199 10.52 21.68 -5.52
CA LEU A 199 11.93 21.29 -5.40
C LEU A 199 12.83 21.90 -6.48
N GLY A 200 12.32 22.09 -7.71
CA GLY A 200 13.13 22.57 -8.82
C GLY A 200 14.37 21.69 -9.03
N ASP A 201 15.55 22.28 -9.10
CA ASP A 201 16.81 21.56 -9.31
C ASP A 201 17.10 20.52 -8.21
N ARG A 202 16.59 20.71 -6.99
CA ARG A 202 16.74 19.73 -5.88
C ARG A 202 16.01 18.42 -6.14
N LEU A 203 15.09 18.37 -7.11
CA LEU A 203 14.44 17.12 -7.52
C LEU A 203 15.45 16.10 -8.06
N ALA A 204 16.61 16.56 -8.55
CA ALA A 204 17.70 15.67 -8.98
C ALA A 204 18.26 14.78 -7.86
N ASP A 205 18.09 15.18 -6.60
CA ASP A 205 18.52 14.42 -5.43
C ASP A 205 17.39 13.56 -4.82
N VAL A 206 16.16 13.67 -5.32
CA VAL A 206 14.97 13.05 -4.74
C VAL A 206 14.33 12.06 -5.69
N VAL A 207 14.05 10.84 -5.23
CA VAL A 207 13.18 9.89 -5.93
C VAL A 207 11.86 9.78 -5.18
N VAL A 208 10.74 10.04 -5.88
CA VAL A 208 9.41 9.71 -5.37
C VAL A 208 8.97 8.37 -5.95
N LEU A 209 8.59 7.45 -5.07
CA LEU A 209 8.08 6.12 -5.42
C LEU A 209 6.66 5.98 -4.86
N THR A 210 5.71 5.49 -5.66
CA THR A 210 4.33 5.26 -5.20
C THR A 210 4.03 3.79 -5.03
N MET A 211 3.24 3.43 -4.01
CA MET A 211 2.73 2.06 -3.84
C MET A 211 1.27 2.06 -3.39
N SER A 212 0.53 1.04 -3.79
CA SER A 212 -0.81 0.71 -3.28
C SER A 212 -0.82 -0.71 -2.74
N GLU A 213 -1.65 -0.97 -1.75
CA GLU A 213 -1.81 -2.30 -1.13
C GLU A 213 -2.60 -3.26 -2.02
N PHE A 214 -3.48 -2.72 -2.86
CA PHE A 214 -4.33 -3.47 -3.78
C PHE A 214 -4.51 -2.76 -5.13
N GLY A 215 -4.94 -3.53 -6.12
CA GLY A 215 -5.42 -3.06 -7.41
C GLY A 215 -6.95 -3.11 -7.52
N ARG A 216 -7.47 -2.97 -8.74
CA ARG A 216 -8.90 -3.12 -9.03
C ARG A 216 -9.15 -4.20 -10.06
N THR A 217 -10.29 -4.88 -9.94
CA THR A 217 -10.76 -5.80 -10.98
C THR A 217 -10.96 -5.05 -12.30
N VAL A 218 -10.73 -5.73 -13.43
CA VAL A 218 -11.00 -5.14 -14.76
C VAL A 218 -12.51 -5.04 -15.01
N ALA A 219 -13.26 -6.05 -14.57
CA ALA A 219 -14.71 -6.10 -14.71
C ALA A 219 -15.43 -5.33 -13.59
N GLU A 220 -16.56 -4.74 -13.94
CA GLU A 220 -17.50 -4.10 -13.01
C GLU A 220 -18.15 -5.14 -12.10
N ASN A 221 -18.32 -4.81 -10.81
CA ASN A 221 -19.03 -5.62 -9.85
C ASN A 221 -20.55 -5.33 -9.89
N GLY A 222 -21.35 -6.10 -9.13
CA GLY A 222 -22.81 -5.93 -9.10
C GLY A 222 -23.31 -4.59 -8.54
N SER A 223 -22.43 -3.75 -7.99
CA SER A 223 -22.76 -2.42 -7.44
C SER A 223 -22.40 -1.28 -8.38
N ARG A 224 -22.06 -1.58 -9.65
CA ARG A 224 -21.57 -0.62 -10.63
C ARG A 224 -20.28 0.10 -10.20
N GLY A 225 -19.38 -0.66 -9.57
CA GLY A 225 -18.02 -0.24 -9.24
C GLY A 225 -17.05 -1.40 -9.49
N THR A 226 -15.93 -1.43 -8.77
CA THR A 226 -14.92 -2.50 -8.92
C THR A 226 -14.54 -3.11 -7.57
N ASP A 227 -14.19 -4.39 -7.58
CA ASP A 227 -13.68 -5.08 -6.40
C ASP A 227 -12.16 -4.89 -6.30
N HIS A 228 -11.57 -5.38 -5.21
CA HIS A 228 -10.11 -5.45 -5.10
C HIS A 228 -9.55 -6.43 -6.12
N GLY A 229 -8.42 -6.05 -6.72
CA GLY A 229 -7.68 -6.84 -7.70
C GLY A 229 -6.21 -6.93 -7.33
N HIS A 230 -5.50 -7.82 -8.03
CA HIS A 230 -4.15 -8.25 -7.61
C HIS A 230 -3.01 -7.31 -8.04
N ALA A 231 -3.08 -6.77 -9.25
CA ALA A 231 -2.02 -5.94 -9.79
C ALA A 231 -2.34 -4.45 -9.67
N THR A 232 -1.31 -3.65 -9.42
CA THR A 232 -1.37 -2.19 -9.34
C THR A 232 -0.34 -1.54 -10.26
N ALA A 233 -0.40 -0.22 -10.38
CA ALA A 233 0.62 0.58 -11.05
C ALA A 233 1.39 1.40 -10.02
N MET A 234 2.72 1.39 -10.13
CA MET A 234 3.61 2.22 -9.34
C MET A 234 4.15 3.33 -10.24
N LEU A 235 4.06 4.58 -9.78
CA LEU A 235 4.68 5.73 -10.43
C LEU A 235 6.01 6.03 -9.75
N VAL A 236 6.99 6.41 -10.57
CA VAL A 236 8.31 6.83 -10.10
C VAL A 236 8.70 8.11 -10.82
N LEU A 237 9.17 9.10 -10.06
CA LEU A 237 9.62 10.38 -10.61
C LEU A 237 10.82 10.90 -9.81
N GLY A 238 11.66 11.70 -10.46
CA GLY A 238 12.76 12.42 -9.82
C GLY A 238 14.15 11.96 -10.26
N GLY A 239 15.13 12.16 -9.38
CA GLY A 239 16.56 12.06 -9.64
C GLY A 239 17.01 10.76 -10.30
N GLY A 240 17.67 10.85 -11.45
CA GLY A 240 18.26 9.71 -12.16
C GLY A 240 17.25 8.71 -12.76
N VAL A 241 15.95 8.90 -12.55
CA VAL A 241 14.90 8.04 -13.10
C VAL A 241 14.82 8.25 -14.60
N ARG A 242 14.91 7.17 -15.37
CA ARG A 242 14.70 7.14 -16.83
C ARG A 242 13.20 7.22 -17.12
N GLY A 243 12.64 8.41 -16.93
CA GLY A 243 11.22 8.71 -17.10
C GLY A 243 10.71 8.62 -18.54
N GLY A 244 9.42 8.87 -18.72
CA GLY A 244 8.75 8.81 -20.04
C GLY A 244 8.55 7.39 -20.57
N ARG A 245 8.57 6.39 -19.68
CA ARG A 245 8.52 4.96 -20.01
C ARG A 245 7.54 4.24 -19.11
N VAL A 246 6.89 3.21 -19.64
CA VAL A 246 6.18 2.20 -18.87
C VAL A 246 7.12 1.00 -18.71
N TYR A 247 7.44 0.67 -17.47
CA TYR A 247 8.26 -0.49 -17.14
C TYR A 247 7.39 -1.72 -16.87
N GLY A 248 7.98 -2.90 -17.02
CA GLY A 248 7.27 -4.17 -16.86
C GLY A 248 6.54 -4.62 -18.12
N ARG A 249 5.93 -5.81 -18.06
CA ARG A 249 5.10 -6.33 -19.15
C ARG A 249 3.66 -5.89 -18.97
N TRP A 250 3.00 -5.54 -20.07
CA TRP A 250 1.56 -5.29 -20.11
C TRP A 250 0.90 -6.31 -21.04
N PRO A 251 0.30 -7.39 -20.50
CA PRO A 251 -0.33 -8.42 -21.31
C PRO A 251 -1.55 -7.90 -22.07
N GLY A 252 -2.30 -6.97 -21.48
CA GLY A 252 -3.53 -6.40 -22.03
C GLY A 252 -4.73 -6.67 -21.13
N LEU A 253 -5.93 -6.37 -21.65
CA LEU A 253 -7.20 -6.49 -20.93
C LEU A 253 -8.08 -7.62 -21.45
N ALA A 254 -7.65 -8.37 -22.46
CA ALA A 254 -8.43 -9.51 -22.97
C ALA A 254 -8.56 -10.57 -21.88
N ARG A 255 -9.70 -11.26 -21.82
CA ARG A 255 -10.03 -12.19 -20.72
C ARG A 255 -8.97 -13.26 -20.53
N GLU A 256 -8.36 -13.74 -21.60
CA GLU A 256 -7.33 -14.78 -21.62
C GLU A 256 -5.97 -14.28 -21.10
N GLN A 257 -5.79 -12.96 -21.03
CA GLN A 257 -4.59 -12.28 -20.53
C GLN A 257 -4.72 -11.90 -19.05
N LEU A 258 -5.94 -11.97 -18.50
CA LEU A 258 -6.21 -11.70 -17.09
C LEU A 258 -5.84 -12.90 -16.23
N PHE A 259 -5.28 -12.61 -15.06
CA PHE A 259 -5.11 -13.60 -14.00
C PHE A 259 -6.48 -14.19 -13.63
N GLU A 260 -6.61 -15.51 -13.79
CA GLU A 260 -7.86 -16.26 -13.58
C GLU A 260 -9.07 -15.69 -14.37
N GLY A 261 -8.83 -14.99 -15.47
CA GLY A 261 -9.90 -14.39 -16.28
C GLY A 261 -10.63 -13.21 -15.62
N ARG A 262 -10.07 -12.64 -14.54
CA ARG A 262 -10.71 -11.61 -13.71
C ARG A 262 -9.79 -10.42 -13.40
N ASP A 263 -8.59 -10.70 -12.92
CA ASP A 263 -7.68 -9.69 -12.38
C ASP A 263 -6.55 -9.36 -13.36
N LEU A 264 -5.97 -8.16 -13.26
CA LEU A 264 -4.75 -7.87 -13.99
C LEU A 264 -3.63 -8.80 -13.54
N ALA A 265 -2.87 -9.34 -14.50
CA ALA A 265 -1.72 -10.17 -14.20
C ALA A 265 -0.60 -9.36 -13.54
N VAL A 266 -0.11 -9.83 -12.40
CA VAL A 266 1.09 -9.26 -11.76
C VAL A 266 2.30 -9.65 -12.59
N THR A 267 2.88 -8.69 -13.31
CA THR A 267 4.04 -8.97 -14.19
C THR A 267 5.37 -8.60 -13.57
N THR A 268 5.35 -7.82 -12.49
CA THR A 268 6.52 -7.28 -11.80
C THR A 268 6.28 -7.33 -10.30
N ASP A 269 7.21 -7.94 -9.56
CA ASP A 269 7.20 -7.91 -8.10
C ASP A 269 7.67 -6.54 -7.61
N PHE A 270 6.97 -5.92 -6.66
CA PHE A 270 7.32 -4.59 -6.15
C PHE A 270 8.76 -4.54 -5.60
N ARG A 271 9.27 -5.65 -5.06
CA ARG A 271 10.64 -5.74 -4.52
C ARG A 271 11.70 -5.51 -5.58
N ALA A 272 11.42 -5.78 -6.86
CA ALA A 272 12.32 -5.44 -7.96
C ALA A 272 12.53 -3.92 -8.04
N LEU A 273 11.44 -3.16 -8.01
CA LEU A 273 11.47 -1.70 -8.06
C LEU A 273 12.14 -1.09 -6.83
N PHE A 274 11.76 -1.54 -5.63
CA PHE A 274 12.37 -1.08 -4.40
C PHE A 274 13.86 -1.44 -4.31
N SER A 275 14.26 -2.62 -4.81
CA SER A 275 15.67 -3.03 -4.86
C SER A 275 16.49 -2.08 -5.72
N GLU A 276 15.98 -1.67 -6.89
CA GLU A 276 16.67 -0.71 -7.76
C GLU A 276 16.74 0.70 -7.15
N VAL A 277 15.70 1.16 -6.45
CA VAL A 277 15.77 2.45 -5.74
C VAL A 277 16.77 2.37 -4.59
N ALA A 278 16.79 1.27 -3.85
CA ALA A 278 17.73 1.07 -2.74
C ALA A 278 19.18 1.08 -3.22
N THR A 279 19.52 0.36 -4.29
CA THR A 279 20.90 0.30 -4.79
C THR A 279 21.27 1.50 -5.67
N GLY A 280 20.40 1.89 -6.59
CA GLY A 280 20.66 2.91 -7.61
C GLY A 280 20.55 4.35 -7.11
N HIS A 281 19.70 4.60 -6.09
CA HIS A 281 19.50 5.94 -5.54
C HIS A 281 19.99 6.08 -4.11
N VAL A 282 19.52 5.22 -3.19
CA VAL A 282 19.90 5.33 -1.76
C VAL A 282 21.37 4.93 -1.53
N GLY A 283 21.92 4.05 -2.35
CA GLY A 283 23.29 3.55 -2.21
C GLY A 283 23.41 2.41 -1.19
N VAL A 284 22.34 1.66 -0.96
CA VAL A 284 22.38 0.43 -0.17
C VAL A 284 23.23 -0.61 -0.91
N PRO A 285 24.29 -1.18 -0.30
CA PRO A 285 25.24 -2.05 -1.01
C PRO A 285 24.66 -3.43 -1.33
N ALA A 286 23.68 -3.90 -0.55
CA ALA A 286 23.01 -5.17 -0.76
C ALA A 286 21.56 -5.10 -0.31
N THR A 287 20.65 -5.67 -1.11
CA THR A 287 19.21 -5.64 -0.82
C THR A 287 18.75 -6.80 0.04
N ALA A 288 19.55 -7.86 0.20
CA ALA A 288 19.18 -9.04 0.99
C ALA A 288 18.80 -8.74 2.45
N PRO A 289 19.46 -7.81 3.18
CA PRO A 289 19.02 -7.40 4.52
C PRO A 289 17.69 -6.64 4.53
N VAL A 290 17.35 -5.97 3.42
CA VAL A 290 16.10 -5.20 3.29
C VAL A 290 14.95 -6.09 2.82
N PHE A 291 15.24 -7.05 1.95
CA PHE A 291 14.29 -8.01 1.41
C PHE A 291 14.81 -9.45 1.61
N PRO A 292 14.65 -10.03 2.80
CA PRO A 292 15.08 -11.40 3.08
C PRO A 292 14.45 -12.40 2.12
N GLY A 293 15.26 -13.32 1.57
CA GLY A 293 14.81 -14.35 0.64
C GLY A 293 14.48 -13.85 -0.78
N TRP A 294 14.50 -12.53 -1.02
CA TRP A 294 14.38 -11.96 -2.36
C TRP A 294 15.70 -12.12 -3.11
N ARG A 295 15.61 -12.70 -4.31
CA ARG A 295 16.72 -12.71 -5.28
C ARG A 295 16.35 -11.72 -6.37
N ALA A 296 17.16 -10.67 -6.51
CA ALA A 296 16.94 -9.68 -7.55
C ALA A 296 16.84 -10.38 -8.92
N THR A 297 15.72 -10.17 -9.60
CA THR A 297 15.56 -10.52 -11.00
C THR A 297 16.38 -9.57 -11.87
N THR A 298 16.36 -9.77 -13.19
CA THR A 298 16.86 -8.77 -14.15
C THR A 298 16.35 -7.38 -13.77
N PRO A 299 17.23 -6.36 -13.65
CA PRO A 299 16.81 -5.00 -13.38
C PRO A 299 15.81 -4.50 -14.43
N LEU A 300 14.78 -3.79 -13.98
CA LEU A 300 13.86 -2.98 -14.78
C LEU A 300 14.63 -1.91 -15.57
N GLY A 301 15.77 -1.45 -15.05
CA GLY A 301 16.61 -0.44 -15.69
C GLY A 301 16.07 0.97 -15.44
N LEU A 302 15.55 1.19 -14.24
CA LEU A 302 14.92 2.45 -13.79
C LEU A 302 15.94 3.60 -13.76
N PHE A 303 17.18 3.31 -13.38
CA PHE A 303 18.28 4.27 -13.32
C PHE A 303 19.30 3.99 -14.42
N SER A 304 20.02 5.02 -14.87
CA SER A 304 21.26 4.80 -15.62
C SER A 304 22.26 4.09 -14.72
N GLN A 305 22.92 3.04 -15.22
CA GLN A 305 24.09 2.47 -14.54
C GLN A 305 25.11 3.60 -14.37
N VAL A 306 25.54 3.81 -13.12
CA VAL A 306 26.60 4.79 -12.77
C VAL A 306 27.95 4.17 -13.08
#